data_AF-A0A969WHG5-F1
#
_entry.id   AF-A0A969WHG5-F1
#
_cell.length_a   1.000
_cell.length_b   1.000
_cell.length_c   1.000
_cell.angle_alpha   90.00
_cell.angle_beta   90.00
_cell.angle_gamma   90.00
#
_symmetry.space_group_name_H-M   'P 1'
#
loop_
_entity.id
_entity.type
_entity.pdbx_description
1 polymer ?
#
loop_
_entity_poly.entity_id
_entity_poly.type
_entity_poly.pdbx_seq_one_letter_code
_entity_poly.pdbx_strand_id
1 'polypeptide(L)' 'GDKPVDQQSEFHIRPNKLVEYKYVAFVLAAAQRNGVNKIGLVGNEAM' A
#
# COMPACT_ATOMS: atom_id res chain seq x y z
N GLY A 1 11.89 15.02 7.53
CA GLY A 1 12.65 13.81 7.86
C GLY A 1 11.65 12.71 8.04
N ASP A 2 11.76 11.63 7.28
CA ASP A 2 10.87 10.47 7.40
C ASP A 2 10.85 9.95 8.83
N LYS A 3 9.65 9.67 9.35
CA LYS A 3 9.52 9.03 10.65
C LYS A 3 10.08 7.60 10.55
N PRO A 4 10.69 7.07 11.61
CA PRO A 4 11.07 5.65 11.66
C PRO A 4 9.88 4.75 11.29
N VAL A 5 10.09 3.71 10.48
CA VAL A 5 9.02 2.82 9.97
C VAL A 5 8.18 2.20 11.09
N ASP A 6 8.79 1.96 12.25
CA ASP A 6 8.14 1.46 13.47
C ASP A 6 7.11 2.44 14.05
N GLN A 7 7.28 3.74 13.82
CA GLN A 7 6.36 4.79 14.30
C GLN A 7 5.32 5.20 13.24
N GLN A 8 5.46 4.73 12.01
CA GLN A 8 4.53 5.04 10.93
C GLN A 8 3.21 4.27 11.12
N SER A 9 2.08 4.96 10.97
CA SER A 9 0.77 4.31 10.85
C SER A 9 0.69 3.49 9.56
N GLU A 10 0.09 2.31 9.62
CA GLU A 10 -0.04 1.47 8.43
C GLU A 10 -1.02 2.07 7.43
N PHE A 11 -0.61 2.15 6.17
CA PHE A 11 -1.47 2.59 5.07
C PHE A 11 -2.15 1.38 4.44
N HIS A 12 -3.48 1.32 4.54
CA HIS A 12 -4.25 0.21 4.00
C HIS A 12 -4.73 0.49 2.58
N ILE A 13 -4.37 -0.40 1.65
CA ILE A 13 -4.87 -0.39 0.28
C ILE A 13 -5.89 -1.51 0.13
N ARG A 14 -7.07 -1.17 -0.41
CA ARG A 14 -8.10 -2.14 -0.83
C ARG A 14 -8.18 -2.15 -2.36
N PRO A 15 -7.51 -3.10 -3.03
CA PRO A 15 -7.58 -3.21 -4.48
C PRO A 15 -8.99 -3.54 -4.94
N ASN A 16 -9.39 -2.99 -6.08
CA ASN A 16 -10.61 -3.44 -6.76
C ASN A 16 -10.28 -4.69 -7.59
N LYS A 17 -11.07 -5.76 -7.44
CA LYS A 17 -10.87 -7.05 -8.12
C LYS A 17 -10.86 -6.97 -9.65
N LEU A 18 -11.50 -5.95 -10.23
CA LEU A 18 -11.58 -5.74 -11.68
C LEU A 18 -10.39 -4.95 -12.25
N VAL A 19 -9.52 -4.42 -11.39
CA VAL A 19 -8.38 -3.59 -11.81
C VAL A 19 -7.17 -4.49 -12.07
N GLU A 20 -6.49 -4.28 -13.20
CA GLU A 20 -5.23 -4.97 -13.49
C GLU A 20 -4.17 -4.68 -12.42
N TYR A 21 -3.41 -5.72 -12.04
CA TYR A 21 -2.39 -5.62 -10.99
C TYR A 21 -1.34 -4.52 -11.23
N LYS A 22 -1.06 -4.17 -12.50
CA LYS A 22 -0.12 -3.10 -12.86
C LYS A 22 -0.48 -1.75 -12.21
N TYR A 23 -1.77 -1.45 -12.06
CA TYR A 23 -2.22 -0.21 -11.44
C TYR A 23 -2.05 -0.26 -9.92
N VAL A 24 -2.27 -1.42 -9.30
CA VAL A 24 -1.99 -1.63 -7.87
C VAL A 24 -0.49 -1.47 -7.59
N ALA A 25 0.36 -2.06 -8.44
CA ALA A 25 1.82 -1.92 -8.34
C ALA A 25 2.27 -0.46 -8.50
N PHE A 26 1.65 0.30 -9.41
CA PHE A 26 1.94 1.73 -9.57
C PHE A 26 1.62 2.53 -8.31
N VAL A 27 0.47 2.28 -7.66
CA VAL A 27 0.11 2.94 -6.40
C VAL A 27 1.08 2.58 -5.29
N LEU A 28 1.49 1.32 -5.18
CA LEU A 28 2.51 0.88 -4.20
C LEU A 28 3.85 1.60 -4.40
N ALA A 29 4.34 1.68 -5.64
CA ALA A 29 5.58 2.37 -5.96
C ALA A 29 5.50 3.88 -5.67
N ALA A 30 4.36 4.51 -6.00
CA ALA A 30 4.13 5.91 -5.69
C ALA A 30 4.09 6.16 -4.17
N ALA A 31 3.44 5.28 -3.40
CA ALA A 31 3.38 5.37 -1.95
C ALA A 31 4.78 5.29 -1.31
N GLN A 32 5.58 4.30 -1.70
CA GLN A 32 6.97 4.14 -1.24
C GLN A 32 7.83 5.36 -1.59
N ARG A 33 7.73 5.88 -2.82
CA ARG A 33 8.44 7.10 -3.24
C ARG A 33 8.09 8.33 -2.40
N ASN A 34 6.89 8.37 -1.81
CA ASN A 34 6.45 9.46 -0.94
C ASN A 34 6.69 9.18 0.56
N GLY A 35 7.49 8.17 0.92
CA GLY A 35 7.82 7.85 2.31
C GLY A 35 6.76 7.02 3.03
N VAL A 36 5.76 6.48 2.31
CA VAL A 36 4.81 5.52 2.86
C VAL A 36 5.41 4.13 2.79
N ASN A 37 6.10 3.73 3.86
CA ASN A 37 6.87 2.49 3.90
C ASN A 37 6.12 1.34 4.57
N LYS A 38 5.19 1.64 5.47
CA LYS A 38 4.32 0.65 6.12
C LYS A 38 2.98 0.56 5.40
N ILE A 39 2.85 -0.41 4.48
CA ILE A 39 1.66 -0.60 3.65
C ILE A 39 1.08 -2.01 3.87
N GLY A 40 -0.22 -2.08 4.16
CA GLY A 40 -0.98 -3.32 4.25
C GLY A 40 -1.99 -3.43 3.09
N LEU A 41 -2.15 -4.62 2.51
CA LEU A 41 -3.22 -4.92 1.57
C LEU A 41 -4.39 -5.53 2.34
N VAL A 42 -5.57 -4.91 2.28
CA VAL A 42 -6.78 -5.36 2.99
C VAL A 42 -7.88 -5.74 2.02
N GLY A 43 -8.78 -6.63 2.43
CA GLY A 43 -9.87 -7.13 1.57
C GLY A 43 -9.45 -8.20 0.56
N ASN A 44 -8.26 -8.79 0.74
CA ASN A 44 -7.83 -10.04 0.09
C ASN A 44 -7.98 -11.25 1.04
N GLU A 45 -8.72 -11.08 2.13
CA GLU A 45 -8.91 -12.10 3.17
C GLU A 45 -10.00 -13.08 2.70
N ALA A 46 -9.53 -14.23 2.21
CA ALA A 46 -10.28 -15.43 1.83
C ALA A 46 -11.47 -15.24 0.85
N MET A 47 -11.19 -15.55 -0.42
CA MET A 47 -12.17 -16.15 -1.33
C MET A 47 -11.74 -17.58 -1.63
#